data_AF-A0AAD5Q359-F1
#
_entry.id   AF-A0AAD5Q359-F1
#
_cell.length_a   1.000
_cell.length_b   1.000
_cell.length_c   1.000
_cell.angle_alpha   90.00
_cell.angle_beta   90.00
_cell.angle_gamma   90.00
#
_symmetry.space_group_name_H-M   'P 1'
#
loop_
_entity.id
_entity.type
_entity.pdbx_description
1 polymer ?
#
loop_
_entity_poly.entity_id
_entity_poly.type
_entity_poly.pdbx_seq_one_letter_code
_entity_poly.pdbx_strand_id
1 'polypeptide(L)'
;MPESNEPTVQQYFDEFIQRELEAAPISCGLADPQKGKAIYAARALKAGELIWSERPFVAMQHEDNKDFADCCEHCFVSLINSKDSWDRVEAANEGENDHAKFEDFEAAIDLLQKQGGLSEEESYFNVYRLAKNKVQCVCGVLYCSEACKKAAYDEQHAIMCTRSDTNASPMGHFINHTQVTNEIFQLAAKVIARILSRFISTHDMVHARQPVDMFCKLPWWEVVANEDDLEEGQTMEEYKDCFKNLLSQTLSHFLEGLRDNLEHLAKNDELNGLSVDAVLGT
;
A
#
# COMPACT_ATOMS: atom_id res chain seq x y z
N MET A 1 23.49 -1.75 10.57
CA MET A 1 22.40 -2.70 10.30
C MET A 1 21.85 -3.16 11.64
N PRO A 2 20.53 -3.34 11.83
CA PRO A 2 20.09 -4.05 13.04
C PRO A 2 20.77 -5.41 13.02
N GLU A 3 21.60 -5.66 14.03
CA GLU A 3 22.33 -6.91 14.14
C GLU A 3 21.35 -8.06 14.32
N SER A 4 21.78 -9.21 13.80
CA SER A 4 21.16 -10.51 13.77
C SER A 4 20.44 -10.93 15.06
N ASN A 5 19.26 -11.57 14.93
CA ASN A 5 18.69 -12.50 15.91
C ASN A 5 18.71 -12.08 17.39
N GLU A 6 18.52 -10.79 17.67
CA GLU A 6 18.25 -10.39 19.05
C GLU A 6 17.00 -11.13 19.54
N PRO A 7 16.97 -11.63 20.79
CA PRO A 7 15.81 -12.34 21.35
C PRO A 7 14.49 -11.59 21.15
N THR A 8 14.54 -10.26 21.07
CA THR A 8 13.44 -9.34 20.80
C THR A 8 12.84 -9.52 19.39
N VAL A 9 13.66 -9.77 18.37
CA VAL A 9 13.21 -9.99 16.98
C VAL A 9 12.53 -11.34 16.83
N GLN A 10 13.11 -12.40 17.42
CA GLN A 10 12.50 -13.73 17.41
C GLN A 10 11.16 -13.71 18.13
N GLN A 11 11.12 -13.12 19.34
CA GLN A 11 9.90 -12.99 20.11
C GLN A 11 8.80 -12.24 19.33
N TYR A 12 9.14 -11.15 18.64
CA TYR A 12 8.18 -10.44 17.80
C TYR A 12 7.54 -11.35 16.74
N PHE A 13 8.35 -12.11 15.99
CA PHE A 13 7.81 -12.96 14.94
C PHE A 13 7.00 -14.14 15.49
N ASP A 14 7.41 -14.71 16.62
CA ASP A 14 6.65 -15.79 17.28
C ASP A 14 5.27 -15.28 17.73
N GLU A 15 5.21 -14.08 18.34
CA GLU A 15 3.96 -13.44 18.72
C GLU A 15 3.10 -13.06 17.50
N PHE A 16 3.71 -12.54 16.44
CA PHE A 16 3.03 -12.18 15.20
C PHE A 16 2.42 -13.41 14.50
N ILE A 17 3.17 -14.50 14.37
CA ILE A 17 2.67 -15.76 13.79
C ILE A 17 1.50 -16.30 14.62
N GLN A 18 1.62 -16.27 15.94
CA GLN A 18 0.59 -16.79 16.83
C GLN A 18 -0.70 -15.96 16.83
N ARG A 19 -0.60 -14.63 16.69
CA ARG A 19 -1.73 -13.70 16.83
C ARG A 19 -2.32 -13.26 15.51
N GLU A 20 -1.48 -12.83 14.58
CA GLU A 20 -1.90 -12.17 13.34
C GLU A 20 -2.00 -13.16 12.16
N LEU A 21 -1.25 -14.27 12.20
CA LEU A 21 -1.27 -15.30 11.15
C LEU A 21 -1.97 -16.59 11.58
N GLU A 22 -2.83 -16.53 12.60
CA GLU A 22 -3.66 -17.66 13.07
C GLU A 22 -2.86 -18.94 13.38
N ALA A 23 -1.66 -18.79 13.95
CA ALA A 23 -0.73 -19.88 14.21
C ALA A 23 -0.38 -20.68 12.93
N ALA A 24 -0.12 -19.94 11.85
CA ALA A 24 0.40 -20.47 10.59
C ALA A 24 1.50 -21.51 10.84
N PRO A 25 1.59 -22.60 10.03
CA PRO A 25 2.51 -23.70 10.22
C PRO A 25 3.95 -23.34 9.80
N ILE A 26 4.44 -22.20 10.27
CA ILE A 26 5.74 -21.62 9.96
C ILE A 26 6.47 -21.19 11.23
N SER A 27 7.78 -21.05 11.13
CA SER A 27 8.64 -20.44 12.15
C SER A 27 9.66 -19.54 11.49
N CYS A 28 9.96 -18.40 12.11
CA CYS A 28 11.04 -17.51 11.68
C CYS A 28 12.37 -17.94 12.31
N GLY A 29 13.47 -17.75 11.57
CA GLY A 29 14.84 -18.00 12.05
C GLY A 29 15.88 -17.35 11.14
N LEU A 30 17.13 -17.81 11.23
CA LEU A 30 18.22 -17.41 10.32
C LEU A 30 18.61 -18.56 9.41
N ALA A 31 18.83 -18.25 8.14
CA ALA A 31 19.44 -19.18 7.19
C ALA A 31 20.97 -19.18 7.34
N ASP A 32 21.62 -18.13 6.85
CA ASP A 32 23.07 -17.95 6.91
C ASP A 32 23.39 -16.45 6.83
N PRO A 33 24.64 -16.00 7.08
CA PRO A 33 24.98 -14.58 7.07
C PRO A 33 24.74 -13.86 5.72
N GLN A 34 24.68 -14.59 4.60
CA GLN A 34 24.40 -14.00 3.29
C GLN A 34 22.90 -13.81 3.07
N LYS A 35 22.08 -14.76 3.54
CA LYS A 35 20.61 -14.74 3.36
C LYS A 35 19.86 -14.03 4.47
N GLY A 36 20.44 -13.95 5.67
CA GLY A 36 19.80 -13.35 6.84
C GLY A 36 18.60 -14.14 7.34
N LYS A 37 17.48 -13.43 7.58
CA LYS A 37 16.24 -14.01 8.13
C LYS A 37 15.55 -14.92 7.13
N ALA A 38 14.97 -16.00 7.63
CA ALA A 38 14.27 -17.00 6.84
C ALA A 38 13.00 -17.50 7.54
N ILE A 39 12.06 -18.01 6.74
CA ILE A 39 10.84 -18.67 7.19
C ILE A 39 10.98 -20.16 6.89
N TYR A 40 10.66 -20.99 7.87
CA TYR A 40 10.70 -22.46 7.77
C TYR A 40 9.31 -23.02 7.99
N ALA A 41 9.00 -24.15 7.35
CA ALA A 41 7.79 -24.90 7.67
C ALA A 41 7.94 -25.56 9.05
N ALA A 42 6.97 -25.37 9.94
CA ALA A 42 6.94 -25.99 11.27
C ALA A 42 6.47 -27.46 11.23
N ARG A 43 5.91 -27.89 10.10
CA ARG A 43 5.49 -29.28 9.82
C ARG A 43 5.51 -29.56 8.33
N ALA A 44 5.24 -30.81 7.96
CA ALA A 44 4.97 -31.16 6.56
C ALA A 44 3.71 -30.43 6.05
N LEU A 45 3.80 -29.88 4.84
CA LEU A 45 2.73 -29.18 4.12
C LEU A 45 2.30 -30.01 2.91
N LYS A 46 1.01 -30.01 2.59
CA LYS A 46 0.48 -30.69 1.40
C LYS A 46 0.45 -29.75 0.20
N ALA A 47 0.56 -30.29 -1.01
CA ALA A 47 0.35 -29.50 -2.22
C ALA A 47 -1.07 -28.92 -2.24
N GLY A 48 -1.18 -27.62 -2.54
CA GLY A 48 -2.46 -26.89 -2.54
C GLY A 48 -2.94 -26.40 -1.17
N GLU A 49 -2.23 -26.71 -0.08
CA GLU A 49 -2.58 -26.22 1.26
C GLU A 49 -2.24 -24.73 1.41
N LEU A 50 -3.20 -23.91 1.87
CA LEU A 50 -2.95 -22.52 2.24
C LEU A 50 -2.05 -22.50 3.48
N ILE A 51 -0.85 -21.90 3.35
CA ILE A 51 0.08 -21.79 4.48
C ILE A 51 -0.37 -20.69 5.43
N TRP A 52 -0.61 -19.47 4.94
CA TRP A 52 -1.25 -18.38 5.67
C TRP A 52 -1.82 -17.33 4.71
N SER A 53 -2.61 -16.41 5.25
CA SER A 53 -3.03 -15.17 4.60
C SER A 53 -2.67 -14.01 5.52
N GLU A 54 -2.21 -12.90 4.95
CA GLU A 54 -1.89 -11.69 5.70
C GLU A 54 -2.42 -10.47 4.98
N ARG A 55 -2.76 -9.43 5.75
CA ARG A 55 -3.07 -8.12 5.19
C ARG A 55 -1.77 -7.31 5.07
N PRO A 56 -1.56 -6.61 3.94
CA PRO A 56 -0.38 -5.77 3.81
C PRO A 56 -0.38 -4.68 4.88
N PHE A 57 0.80 -4.34 5.42
CA PHE A 57 0.91 -3.25 6.38
C PHE A 57 0.44 -1.92 5.78
N VAL A 58 0.87 -1.66 4.55
CA VAL A 58 0.37 -0.62 3.64
C VAL A 58 0.44 -1.14 2.21
N ALA A 59 -0.40 -0.58 1.35
CA ALA A 59 -0.35 -0.81 -0.08
C ALA A 59 -0.86 0.43 -0.83
N MET A 60 -0.56 0.50 -2.12
CA MET A 60 -1.07 1.53 -3.02
C MET A 60 -1.29 0.92 -4.40
N GLN A 61 -2.27 1.45 -5.12
CA GLN A 61 -2.37 1.21 -6.56
C GLN A 61 -1.30 2.05 -7.26
N HIS A 62 -0.59 1.47 -8.22
CA HIS A 62 0.36 2.19 -9.06
C HIS A 62 -0.35 3.33 -9.83
N GLU A 63 0.26 4.52 -9.94
CA GLU A 63 -0.43 5.67 -10.54
C GLU A 63 -0.81 5.42 -12.00
N ASP A 64 0.12 4.88 -12.80
CA ASP A 64 -0.14 4.50 -14.21
C ASP A 64 -1.30 3.50 -14.37
N ASN A 65 -1.61 2.70 -13.35
CA ASN A 65 -2.72 1.75 -13.43
C ASN A 65 -4.09 2.44 -13.35
N LYS A 66 -4.17 3.63 -12.74
CA LYS A 66 -5.42 4.37 -12.52
C LYS A 66 -6.05 4.87 -13.82
N ASP A 67 -5.25 5.05 -14.87
CA ASP A 67 -5.76 5.38 -16.21
C ASP A 67 -6.59 4.23 -16.82
N PHE A 68 -6.32 2.99 -16.39
CA PHE A 68 -6.93 1.78 -16.95
C PHE A 68 -8.03 1.22 -16.05
N ALA A 69 -7.84 1.25 -14.74
CA ALA A 69 -8.76 0.65 -13.79
C ALA A 69 -8.78 1.41 -12.46
N ASP A 70 -9.98 1.62 -11.92
CA ASP A 70 -10.12 2.04 -10.53
C ASP A 70 -10.10 0.81 -9.61
N CYS A 71 -9.48 0.92 -8.44
CA CYS A 71 -9.65 -0.06 -7.37
C CYS A 71 -9.96 0.60 -6.03
N CYS A 72 -10.51 -0.19 -5.10
CA CYS A 72 -10.75 0.27 -3.74
C CYS A 72 -9.41 0.57 -3.04
N GLU A 73 -9.23 1.77 -2.53
CA GLU A 73 -7.96 2.19 -1.89
C GLU A 73 -7.64 1.42 -0.59
N HIS A 74 -8.60 0.68 -0.04
CA HIS A 74 -8.39 -0.16 1.15
C HIS A 74 -8.11 -1.63 0.80
N CYS A 75 -8.96 -2.25 -0.01
CA CYS A 75 -8.92 -3.69 -0.25
C CYS A 75 -8.51 -4.08 -1.67
N PHE A 76 -8.20 -3.11 -2.53
CA PHE A 76 -7.73 -3.27 -3.91
C PHE A 76 -8.66 -4.09 -4.82
N VAL A 77 -9.91 -4.27 -4.41
CA VAL A 77 -10.94 -4.86 -5.26
C VAL A 77 -11.18 -3.92 -6.44
N SER A 78 -11.21 -4.46 -7.66
CA SER A 78 -11.46 -3.68 -8.85
C SER A 78 -12.85 -3.03 -8.79
N LEU A 79 -12.90 -1.73 -9.05
CA LEU A 79 -14.12 -0.91 -9.14
C LEU A 79 -14.54 -0.69 -10.60
N ILE A 80 -14.07 -1.57 -11.49
CA ILE A 80 -14.32 -1.51 -12.92
C ILE A 80 -15.81 -1.74 -13.19
N ASN A 81 -16.41 -0.86 -13.98
CA ASN A 81 -17.70 -1.09 -14.58
C ASN A 81 -17.48 -1.84 -15.90
N SER A 82 -17.88 -3.11 -15.95
CA SER A 82 -17.71 -3.99 -17.09
C SER A 82 -18.31 -3.43 -18.38
N LYS A 83 -19.41 -2.68 -18.29
CA LYS A 83 -20.05 -2.04 -19.44
C LYS A 83 -19.25 -0.84 -19.94
N ASP A 84 -18.86 0.07 -19.05
CA ASP A 84 -18.05 1.23 -19.44
C ASP A 84 -16.70 0.81 -20.04
N SER A 85 -16.10 -0.26 -19.52
CA SER A 85 -14.89 -0.86 -20.10
C SER A 85 -15.13 -1.44 -21.49
N TRP A 86 -16.27 -2.12 -21.69
CA TRP A 86 -16.64 -2.63 -23.00
C TRP A 86 -16.84 -1.51 -24.03
N ASP A 87 -17.59 -0.47 -23.65
CA ASP A 87 -17.84 0.68 -24.52
C ASP A 87 -16.53 1.35 -24.99
N ARG A 88 -15.49 1.41 -24.13
CA ARG A 88 -14.15 1.89 -24.51
C ARG A 88 -13.46 0.98 -25.53
N VAL A 89 -13.59 -0.34 -25.37
CA VAL A 89 -13.03 -1.32 -26.32
C VAL A 89 -13.73 -1.23 -27.67
N GLU A 90 -15.06 -1.08 -27.68
CA GLU A 90 -15.81 -0.87 -28.93
C GLU A 90 -15.39 0.42 -29.63
N ALA A 91 -15.30 1.53 -28.89
CA ALA A 91 -14.86 2.82 -29.45
C ALA A 91 -13.43 2.75 -30.04
N ALA A 92 -12.53 1.97 -29.44
CA ALA A 92 -11.17 1.79 -29.95
C ALA A 92 -11.09 0.94 -31.23
N ASN A 93 -12.11 0.10 -31.50
CA ASN A 93 -12.16 -0.81 -32.64
C ASN A 93 -13.18 -0.40 -33.71
N GLU A 94 -13.59 0.87 -33.74
CA GLU A 94 -14.51 1.40 -34.75
C GLU A 94 -13.99 1.14 -36.18
N GLY A 95 -14.75 0.34 -36.96
CA GLY A 95 -14.45 0.05 -38.36
C GLY A 95 -14.02 -1.40 -38.66
N GLU A 96 -13.89 -2.26 -37.64
CA GLU A 96 -13.64 -3.69 -37.84
C GLU A 96 -14.94 -4.49 -38.07
N ASN A 97 -14.92 -5.37 -39.09
CA ASN A 97 -16.11 -6.12 -39.54
C ASN A 97 -16.41 -7.38 -38.71
N ASP A 98 -15.50 -7.81 -37.83
CA ASP A 98 -15.65 -8.99 -36.98
C ASP A 98 -15.35 -8.60 -35.53
N HIS A 99 -16.38 -8.33 -34.75
CA HIS A 99 -16.25 -7.96 -33.35
C HIS A 99 -17.18 -8.81 -32.47
N ALA A 100 -16.64 -9.25 -31.34
CA ALA A 100 -17.45 -9.80 -30.25
C ALA A 100 -18.46 -8.74 -29.79
N LYS A 101 -19.61 -9.17 -29.30
CA LYS A 101 -20.64 -8.30 -28.70
C LYS A 101 -20.54 -8.28 -27.19
N PHE A 102 -21.16 -7.31 -26.54
CA PHE A 102 -21.22 -7.26 -25.08
C PHE A 102 -21.80 -8.56 -24.49
N GLU A 103 -22.79 -9.17 -25.15
CA GLU A 103 -23.36 -10.44 -24.72
C GLU A 103 -22.33 -11.60 -24.78
N ASP A 104 -21.40 -11.57 -25.74
CA ASP A 104 -20.32 -12.56 -25.83
C ASP A 104 -19.33 -12.39 -24.66
N PHE A 105 -19.08 -11.15 -24.25
CA PHE A 105 -18.27 -10.82 -23.08
C PHE A 105 -18.92 -11.23 -21.76
N GLU A 106 -20.22 -10.95 -21.59
CA GLU A 106 -20.98 -11.42 -20.42
C GLU A 106 -21.00 -12.95 -20.36
N ALA A 107 -21.23 -13.62 -21.48
CA ALA A 107 -21.19 -15.08 -21.56
C ALA A 107 -19.80 -15.65 -21.21
N ALA A 108 -18.72 -14.98 -21.61
CA ALA A 108 -17.36 -15.36 -21.25
C ALA A 108 -17.09 -15.19 -19.75
N ILE A 109 -17.51 -14.08 -19.14
CA ILE A 109 -17.42 -13.87 -17.68
C ILE A 109 -18.17 -14.98 -16.94
N ASP A 110 -19.40 -15.27 -17.35
CA ASP A 110 -20.25 -16.31 -16.77
C ASP A 110 -19.59 -17.69 -16.87
N LEU A 111 -18.97 -17.99 -18.01
CA LEU A 111 -18.25 -19.24 -18.24
C LEU A 111 -17.04 -19.36 -17.30
N LEU A 112 -16.22 -18.31 -17.20
CA LEU A 112 -15.03 -18.29 -16.36
C LEU A 112 -15.39 -18.42 -14.88
N GLN A 113 -16.46 -17.74 -14.43
CA GLN A 113 -16.97 -17.88 -13.07
C GLN A 113 -17.45 -19.31 -12.77
N LYS A 114 -18.08 -20.00 -13.74
CA LYS A 114 -18.55 -21.40 -13.61
C LYS A 114 -17.42 -22.43 -13.70
N GLN A 115 -16.39 -22.19 -14.51
CA GLN A 115 -15.27 -23.13 -14.71
C GLN A 115 -14.14 -22.97 -13.67
N GLY A 116 -14.26 -21.98 -12.79
CA GLY A 116 -13.17 -21.55 -11.93
C GLY A 116 -12.68 -22.52 -10.89
N GLY A 117 -13.41 -23.58 -10.54
CA GLY A 117 -12.99 -24.56 -9.54
C GLY A 117 -14.03 -25.66 -9.37
N LEU A 118 -13.65 -26.74 -8.69
CA LEU A 118 -14.56 -27.86 -8.39
C LEU A 118 -15.67 -27.46 -7.39
N SER A 119 -15.54 -26.29 -6.74
CA SER A 119 -16.50 -25.68 -5.82
C SER A 119 -16.39 -24.14 -5.81
N GLU A 120 -17.39 -23.47 -5.25
CA GLU A 120 -17.43 -22.01 -5.03
C GLU A 120 -16.36 -21.53 -4.02
N GLU A 121 -15.66 -22.43 -3.32
CA GLU A 121 -14.55 -22.10 -2.41
C GLU A 121 -13.18 -22.31 -3.08
N GLU A 122 -13.10 -23.26 -4.02
CA GLU A 122 -11.90 -23.59 -4.79
C GLU A 122 -11.82 -22.84 -6.13
N SER A 123 -12.77 -21.95 -6.41
CA SER A 123 -12.76 -21.19 -7.65
C SER A 123 -11.56 -20.24 -7.68
N TYR A 124 -10.62 -20.47 -8.60
CA TYR A 124 -9.55 -19.54 -8.95
C TYR A 124 -10.11 -18.13 -9.29
N PHE A 125 -11.38 -18.03 -9.69
CA PHE A 125 -12.05 -16.77 -9.98
C PHE A 125 -12.77 -16.12 -8.78
N ASN A 126 -12.77 -16.73 -7.59
CA ASN A 126 -13.22 -16.07 -6.35
C ASN A 126 -12.43 -14.80 -6.01
N VAL A 127 -11.27 -14.63 -6.67
CA VAL A 127 -10.37 -13.49 -6.57
C VAL A 127 -10.89 -12.29 -7.37
N TYR A 128 -11.69 -12.50 -8.43
CA TYR A 128 -12.28 -11.43 -9.24
C TYR A 128 -13.60 -10.97 -8.65
N ARG A 129 -13.55 -10.36 -7.47
CA ARG A 129 -14.69 -9.59 -6.98
C ARG A 129 -14.72 -8.27 -7.74
N LEU A 130 -15.81 -8.00 -8.45
CA LEU A 130 -16.13 -6.65 -8.89
C LEU A 130 -16.98 -5.99 -7.80
N ALA A 131 -16.61 -4.78 -7.41
CA ALA A 131 -17.43 -4.06 -6.45
C ALA A 131 -18.80 -3.72 -7.06
N LYS A 132 -19.86 -4.06 -6.35
CA LYS A 132 -21.24 -3.71 -6.76
C LYS A 132 -21.56 -2.23 -6.60
N ASN A 133 -20.85 -1.56 -5.69
CA ASN A 133 -21.03 -0.16 -5.33
C ASN A 133 -19.67 0.52 -5.22
N LYS A 134 -19.67 1.85 -5.41
CA LYS A 134 -18.52 2.70 -5.10
C LYS A 134 -18.94 3.86 -4.21
N VAL A 135 -18.09 4.20 -3.26
CA VAL A 135 -18.18 5.40 -2.44
C VAL A 135 -16.89 6.17 -2.56
N GLN A 136 -16.96 7.49 -2.37
CA GLN A 136 -15.82 8.38 -2.60
C GLN A 136 -15.54 9.22 -1.35
N CYS A 137 -14.27 9.52 -1.11
CA CYS A 137 -13.85 10.58 -0.21
C CYS A 137 -13.90 11.95 -0.90
N VAL A 138 -13.97 13.03 -0.14
CA VAL A 138 -13.94 14.42 -0.67
C VAL A 138 -12.68 14.72 -1.48
N CYS A 139 -11.60 13.96 -1.26
CA CYS A 139 -10.35 14.09 -2.01
C CYS A 139 -10.33 13.31 -3.34
N GLY A 140 -11.43 12.68 -3.73
CA GLY A 140 -11.53 11.93 -4.98
C GLY A 140 -11.26 10.42 -4.87
N VAL A 141 -10.63 9.96 -3.79
CA VAL A 141 -10.27 8.54 -3.58
C VAL A 141 -11.52 7.65 -3.47
N LEU A 142 -11.46 6.47 -4.12
CA LEU A 142 -12.58 5.54 -4.25
C LEU A 142 -12.47 4.31 -3.33
N TYR A 143 -13.62 3.83 -2.89
CA TYR A 143 -13.76 2.63 -2.06
C TYR A 143 -14.96 1.80 -2.50
N CYS A 144 -14.92 0.48 -2.28
CA CYS A 144 -16.04 -0.40 -2.61
C CYS A 144 -17.22 -0.30 -1.61
N SER A 145 -17.02 0.31 -0.43
CA SER A 145 -18.02 0.43 0.62
C SER A 145 -17.65 1.49 1.65
N GLU A 146 -18.64 1.99 2.40
CA GLU A 146 -18.40 2.88 3.56
C GLU A 146 -17.51 2.20 4.62
N ALA A 147 -17.60 0.87 4.76
CA ALA A 147 -16.72 0.11 5.66
C ALA A 147 -15.24 0.20 5.22
N CYS A 148 -14.96 0.04 3.92
CA CYS A 148 -13.60 0.20 3.41
C CYS A 148 -13.10 1.64 3.49
N LYS A 149 -13.98 2.62 3.25
CA LYS A 149 -13.66 4.05 3.41
C LYS A 149 -13.30 4.37 4.86
N LYS A 150 -14.11 3.91 5.82
CA LYS A 150 -13.86 4.10 7.25
C LYS A 150 -12.60 3.38 7.71
N ALA A 151 -12.39 2.13 7.28
CA ALA A 151 -11.17 1.40 7.59
C ALA A 151 -9.95 2.18 7.08
N ALA A 152 -9.88 2.52 5.79
CA ALA A 152 -8.76 3.31 5.26
C ALA A 152 -8.56 4.64 6.02
N TYR A 153 -9.64 5.34 6.39
CA TYR A 153 -9.59 6.54 7.21
C TYR A 153 -8.85 6.33 8.52
N ASP A 154 -9.27 5.31 9.29
CA ASP A 154 -8.67 4.94 10.58
C ASP A 154 -7.23 4.44 10.44
N GLU A 155 -6.89 3.84 9.30
CA GLU A 155 -5.58 3.25 9.09
C GLU A 155 -4.51 4.27 8.72
N GLN A 156 -4.74 5.06 7.68
CA GLN A 156 -3.76 6.07 7.21
C GLN A 156 -4.39 7.23 6.42
N HIS A 157 -5.59 7.07 5.86
CA HIS A 157 -6.15 8.03 4.93
C HIS A 157 -6.49 9.36 5.61
N ALA A 158 -6.89 9.37 6.89
CA ALA A 158 -7.13 10.62 7.62
C ALA A 158 -5.89 11.56 7.62
N ILE A 159 -4.70 10.97 7.71
CA ILE A 159 -3.41 11.67 7.74
C ILE A 159 -2.91 11.98 6.31
N MET A 160 -3.24 11.15 5.33
CA MET A 160 -2.82 11.28 3.92
C MET A 160 -3.82 12.02 3.02
N CYS A 161 -5.01 12.36 3.53
CA CYS A 161 -6.09 12.91 2.72
C CYS A 161 -5.69 14.28 2.16
N THR A 162 -5.80 14.47 0.84
CA THR A 162 -5.59 15.79 0.25
C THR A 162 -6.78 16.72 0.48
N ARG A 163 -7.93 16.20 0.93
CA ARG A 163 -9.18 16.97 1.18
C ARG A 163 -9.65 17.83 0.00
N SER A 164 -9.11 17.57 -1.19
CA SER A 164 -9.33 18.31 -2.42
C SER A 164 -9.10 17.37 -3.59
N ASP A 165 -10.05 17.31 -4.50
CA ASP A 165 -9.98 16.57 -5.77
C ASP A 165 -9.01 17.21 -6.79
N THR A 166 -8.59 18.45 -6.54
CA THR A 166 -7.64 19.21 -7.37
C THR A 166 -6.23 19.24 -6.78
N ASN A 167 -5.98 18.52 -5.67
CA ASN A 167 -4.70 18.51 -4.95
C ASN A 167 -4.22 19.91 -4.52
N ALA A 168 -5.15 20.83 -4.24
CA ALA A 168 -4.83 22.22 -3.87
C ALA A 168 -4.39 22.40 -2.39
N SER A 169 -4.43 21.35 -1.58
CA SER A 169 -3.99 21.41 -0.18
C SER A 169 -2.48 21.16 -0.03
N PRO A 170 -1.88 21.45 1.13
CA PRO A 170 -0.48 21.11 1.40
C PRO A 170 -0.16 19.61 1.17
N MET A 171 -1.05 18.69 1.58
CA MET A 171 -0.88 17.27 1.28
C MET A 171 -1.06 16.96 -0.21
N GLY A 172 -1.94 17.69 -0.91
CA GLY A 172 -2.06 17.61 -2.36
C GLY A 172 -0.79 18.02 -3.10
N HIS A 173 -0.08 19.05 -2.63
CA HIS A 173 1.23 19.42 -3.17
C HIS A 173 2.27 18.31 -3.01
N PHE A 174 2.28 17.61 -1.87
CA PHE A 174 3.09 16.41 -1.69
C PHE A 174 2.74 15.33 -2.72
N ILE A 175 1.46 15.01 -2.92
CA ILE A 175 1.05 14.03 -3.94
C ILE A 175 1.51 14.44 -5.34
N ASN A 176 1.25 15.67 -5.76
CA ASN A 176 1.69 16.19 -7.06
C ASN A 176 3.21 16.10 -7.23
N HIS A 177 3.99 16.46 -6.20
CA HIS A 177 5.44 16.34 -6.20
C HIS A 177 5.89 14.89 -6.43
N THR A 178 5.27 13.92 -5.74
CA THR A 178 5.62 12.51 -5.91
C THR A 178 5.22 11.94 -7.27
N GLN A 179 4.10 12.37 -7.85
CA GLN A 179 3.65 11.94 -9.18
C GLN A 179 4.63 12.36 -10.28
N VAL A 180 5.28 13.52 -10.15
CA VAL A 180 6.26 14.00 -11.15
C VAL A 180 7.70 13.57 -10.87
N THR A 181 8.00 13.05 -9.68
CA THR A 181 9.36 12.66 -9.28
C THR A 181 9.51 11.16 -9.05
N ASN A 182 8.94 10.64 -7.96
CA ASN A 182 8.94 9.22 -7.66
C ASN A 182 7.74 8.86 -6.75
N GLU A 183 6.82 8.06 -7.27
CA GLU A 183 5.61 7.66 -6.56
C GLU A 183 5.86 6.75 -5.35
N ILE A 184 7.05 6.12 -5.23
CA ILE A 184 7.39 5.28 -4.06
C ILE A 184 7.29 6.05 -2.75
N PHE A 185 7.46 7.37 -2.79
CA PHE A 185 7.34 8.23 -1.62
C PHE A 185 5.92 8.29 -1.08
N GLN A 186 4.89 8.05 -1.90
CA GLN A 186 3.51 7.92 -1.40
C GLN A 186 3.37 6.66 -0.54
N LEU A 187 3.98 5.55 -0.95
CA LEU A 187 4.01 4.31 -0.15
C LEU A 187 4.77 4.53 1.16
N ALA A 188 5.93 5.20 1.11
CA ALA A 188 6.70 5.55 2.30
C ALA A 188 5.90 6.46 3.26
N ALA A 189 5.19 7.46 2.73
CA ALA A 189 4.32 8.33 3.52
C ALA A 189 3.16 7.57 4.15
N LYS A 190 2.56 6.60 3.44
CA LYS A 190 1.54 5.69 4.02
C LYS A 190 2.11 4.90 5.20
N VAL A 191 3.36 4.42 5.14
CA VAL A 191 4.02 3.75 6.28
C VAL A 191 4.05 4.67 7.50
N ILE A 192 4.48 5.92 7.32
CA ILE A 192 4.54 6.92 8.40
C ILE A 192 3.14 7.22 8.93
N ALA A 193 2.18 7.48 8.05
CA ALA A 193 0.79 7.73 8.43
C ALA A 193 0.20 6.55 9.22
N ARG A 194 0.46 5.31 8.81
CA ARG A 194 0.00 4.10 9.51
C ARG A 194 0.58 3.98 10.92
N ILE A 195 1.87 4.31 11.08
CA ILE A 195 2.52 4.39 12.40
C ILE A 195 1.87 5.47 13.25
N LEU A 196 1.67 6.68 12.71
CA LEU A 196 1.08 7.79 13.45
C LEU A 196 -0.37 7.52 13.85
N SER A 197 -1.20 6.93 12.99
CA SER A 197 -2.58 6.54 13.33
C SER A 197 -2.60 5.53 14.49
N ARG A 198 -1.67 4.56 14.48
CA ARG A 198 -1.51 3.60 15.60
C ARG A 198 -1.08 4.31 16.87
N PHE A 199 -0.07 5.19 16.80
CA PHE A 199 0.40 5.97 17.94
C PHE A 199 -0.70 6.86 18.53
N ILE A 200 -1.49 7.54 17.69
CA ILE A 200 -2.63 8.34 18.14
C ILE A 200 -3.63 7.46 18.90
N SER A 201 -3.89 6.24 18.40
CA SER A 201 -4.84 5.31 19.00
C SER A 201 -4.34 4.68 20.30
N THR A 202 -3.04 4.38 20.41
CA THR A 202 -2.47 3.59 21.52
C THR A 202 -1.65 4.40 22.52
N HIS A 203 -1.24 5.62 22.15
CA HIS A 203 -0.24 6.45 22.83
C HIS A 203 1.12 5.74 23.02
N ASP A 204 1.41 4.74 22.20
CA ASP A 204 2.66 3.95 22.26
C ASP A 204 3.38 3.95 20.90
N MET A 205 4.38 4.83 20.79
CA MET A 205 5.17 4.98 19.57
C MET A 205 6.08 3.77 19.31
N VAL A 206 6.56 3.11 20.36
CA VAL A 206 7.42 1.94 20.24
C VAL A 206 6.63 0.80 19.63
N HIS A 207 5.43 0.54 20.18
CA HIS A 207 4.53 -0.47 19.62
C HIS A 207 4.05 -0.11 18.20
N ALA A 208 3.71 1.16 17.94
CA ALA A 208 3.25 1.61 16.62
C ALA A 208 4.29 1.38 15.51
N ARG A 209 5.58 1.58 15.83
CA ARG A 209 6.70 1.40 14.89
C ARG A 209 7.22 -0.03 14.78
N GLN A 210 6.91 -0.87 15.77
CA GLN A 210 7.46 -2.22 15.92
C GLN A 210 7.46 -3.04 14.62
N PRO A 211 6.39 -3.07 13.79
CA PRO A 211 6.40 -3.84 12.55
C PRO A 211 7.50 -3.39 11.57
N VAL A 212 7.72 -2.08 11.47
CA VAL A 212 8.69 -1.48 10.54
C VAL A 212 10.12 -1.57 11.10
N ASP A 213 10.27 -1.55 12.42
CA ASP A 213 11.56 -1.73 13.09
C ASP A 213 12.17 -3.11 12.86
N MET A 214 11.37 -4.10 12.45
CA MET A 214 11.88 -5.43 12.11
C MET A 214 12.51 -5.52 10.71
N PHE A 215 12.38 -4.51 9.85
CA PHE A 215 12.93 -4.55 8.48
C PHE A 215 14.38 -4.05 8.41
N CYS A 216 15.10 -4.47 7.35
CA CYS A 216 16.38 -3.88 7.02
C CYS A 216 16.16 -2.44 6.53
N LYS A 217 16.92 -1.49 7.08
CA LYS A 217 16.79 -0.05 6.80
C LYS A 217 18.12 0.50 6.32
N LEU A 218 18.50 0.15 5.09
CA LEU A 218 19.58 0.85 4.41
C LEU A 218 19.05 2.19 3.89
N PRO A 219 19.86 3.26 3.88
CA PRO A 219 19.46 4.50 3.24
C PRO A 219 19.10 4.25 1.77
N TRP A 220 18.05 4.92 1.29
CA TRP A 220 17.51 4.69 -0.05
C TRP A 220 18.58 4.80 -1.14
N TRP A 221 19.43 5.83 -1.08
CA TRP A 221 20.54 6.05 -2.03
C TRP A 221 21.66 5.00 -1.97
N GLU A 222 21.76 4.20 -0.90
CA GLU A 222 22.69 3.06 -0.85
C GLU A 222 22.11 1.82 -1.55
N VAL A 223 20.80 1.81 -1.82
CA VAL A 223 20.10 0.68 -2.44
C VAL A 223 19.84 0.93 -3.92
N VAL A 224 19.48 2.17 -4.29
CA VAL A 224 19.11 2.49 -5.67
C VAL A 224 20.25 3.04 -6.52
N ALA A 225 21.34 3.51 -5.92
CA ALA A 225 22.46 4.02 -6.71
C ALA A 225 23.25 2.87 -7.34
N ASN A 226 23.38 2.89 -8.66
CA ASN A 226 24.20 1.96 -9.43
C ASN A 226 25.29 2.74 -10.21
N GLU A 227 26.49 2.18 -10.28
CA GLU A 227 27.60 2.76 -11.05
C GLU A 227 27.30 2.82 -12.55
N ASP A 228 26.48 1.89 -13.05
CA ASP A 228 26.08 1.84 -14.47
C ASP A 228 25.19 3.03 -14.89
N ASP A 229 24.55 3.70 -13.93
CA ASP A 229 23.62 4.82 -14.18
C ASP A 229 24.31 6.20 -14.10
N LEU A 230 25.64 6.24 -13.90
CA LEU A 230 26.40 7.48 -13.81
C LEU A 230 26.54 8.18 -15.16
N GLU A 231 26.33 9.50 -15.17
CA GLU A 231 26.63 10.34 -16.33
C GLU A 231 28.15 10.50 -16.54
N GLU A 232 28.57 10.81 -17.77
CA GLU A 232 30.00 10.98 -18.08
C GLU A 232 30.63 12.09 -17.22
N GLY A 233 31.61 11.71 -16.39
CA GLY A 233 32.30 12.61 -15.47
C GLY A 233 31.61 12.83 -14.13
N GLN A 234 30.44 12.22 -13.88
CA GLN A 234 29.74 12.26 -12.60
C GLN A 234 30.36 11.25 -11.61
N THR A 235 30.55 11.69 -10.37
CA THR A 235 30.99 10.81 -9.28
C THR A 235 29.80 10.12 -8.60
N MET A 236 30.07 8.97 -7.97
CA MET A 236 29.05 8.27 -7.17
C MET A 236 28.48 9.14 -6.03
N GLU A 237 29.28 10.02 -5.42
CA GLU A 237 28.78 10.90 -4.37
C GLU A 237 27.83 11.96 -4.91
N GLU A 238 28.16 12.58 -6.05
CA GLU A 238 27.28 13.56 -6.72
C GLU A 238 25.96 12.91 -7.13
N TYR A 239 26.00 11.67 -7.63
CA TYR A 239 24.79 10.92 -7.95
C TYR A 239 23.95 10.59 -6.71
N LYS A 240 24.58 10.15 -5.61
CA LYS A 240 23.90 9.94 -4.33
C LYS A 240 23.28 11.22 -3.78
N ASP A 241 23.93 12.37 -3.96
CA ASP A 241 23.43 13.66 -3.53
C ASP A 241 22.14 14.07 -4.28
N CYS A 242 21.94 13.66 -5.53
CA CYS A 242 20.66 13.85 -6.23
C CYS A 242 19.50 13.18 -5.46
N PHE A 243 19.67 11.94 -5.00
CA PHE A 243 18.66 11.23 -4.22
C PHE A 243 18.43 11.85 -2.85
N LYS A 244 19.49 12.27 -2.15
CA LYS A 244 19.38 12.97 -0.85
C LYS A 244 18.61 14.28 -0.99
N ASN A 245 18.90 15.05 -2.04
CA ASN A 245 18.23 16.32 -2.34
C ASN A 245 16.75 16.11 -2.68
N LEU A 246 16.43 15.11 -3.49
CA LEU A 246 15.05 14.76 -3.81
C LEU A 246 14.29 14.32 -2.54
N LEU A 247 14.90 13.49 -1.69
CA LEU A 247 14.28 13.05 -0.43
C LEU A 247 14.02 14.23 0.51
N SER A 248 14.97 15.17 0.61
CA SER A 248 14.82 16.38 1.44
C SER A 248 13.63 17.25 0.99
N GLN A 249 13.52 17.51 -0.32
CA GLN A 249 12.40 18.26 -0.89
C GLN A 249 11.06 17.54 -0.66
N THR A 250 11.03 16.24 -0.92
CA THR A 250 9.86 15.39 -0.71
C THR A 250 9.41 15.40 0.75
N LEU A 251 10.37 15.30 1.68
CA LEU A 251 10.10 15.34 3.12
C LEU A 251 9.53 16.70 3.55
N SER A 252 10.03 17.81 2.98
CA SER A 252 9.48 19.14 3.26
C SER A 252 8.00 19.22 2.89
N HIS A 253 7.65 18.83 1.67
CA HIS A 253 6.25 18.80 1.23
C HIS A 253 5.39 17.86 2.09
N PHE A 254 5.91 16.69 2.45
CA PHE A 254 5.19 15.76 3.30
C PHE A 254 4.94 16.33 4.69
N LEU A 255 5.94 16.96 5.33
CA LEU A 255 5.80 17.52 6.68
C LEU A 255 4.82 18.70 6.71
N GLU A 256 4.79 19.53 5.66
CA GLU A 256 3.78 20.58 5.51
C GLU A 256 2.37 19.99 5.40
N GLY A 257 2.17 19.00 4.54
CA GLY A 257 0.91 18.27 4.40
C GLY A 257 0.47 17.56 5.68
N LEU A 258 1.42 16.91 6.36
CA LEU A 258 1.19 16.19 7.60
C LEU A 258 0.73 17.14 8.70
N ARG A 259 1.41 18.27 8.89
CA ARG A 259 1.03 19.26 9.89
C ARG A 259 -0.38 19.80 9.64
N ASP A 260 -0.70 20.19 8.41
CA ASP A 260 -2.04 20.68 8.03
C ASP A 260 -3.14 19.64 8.34
N ASN A 261 -2.91 18.37 7.99
CA ASN A 261 -3.86 17.30 8.28
C ASN A 261 -3.99 17.03 9.78
N LEU A 262 -2.90 17.04 10.54
CA LEU A 262 -2.96 16.87 12.00
C LEU A 262 -3.69 18.03 12.68
N GLU A 263 -3.51 19.27 12.22
CA GLU A 263 -4.27 20.43 12.70
C GLU A 263 -5.77 20.29 12.40
N HIS A 264 -6.12 19.74 11.23
CA HIS A 264 -7.51 19.44 10.92
C HIS A 264 -8.09 18.38 11.87
N LEU A 265 -7.37 17.28 12.09
CA LEU A 265 -7.79 16.22 13.01
C LEU A 265 -7.93 16.73 14.45
N ALA A 266 -7.02 17.61 14.89
CA ALA A 266 -7.10 18.25 16.20
C ALA A 266 -8.38 19.09 16.37
N LYS A 267 -8.77 19.85 15.34
CA LYS A 267 -10.01 20.67 15.36
C LYS A 267 -11.28 19.82 15.48
N ASN A 268 -11.22 18.56 15.06
CA ASN A 268 -12.34 17.62 15.13
C ASN A 268 -12.25 16.66 16.34
N ASP A 269 -11.30 16.86 17.26
CA ASP A 269 -11.05 15.97 18.41
C ASP A 269 -10.66 14.53 18.01
N GLU A 270 -9.97 14.37 16.88
CA GLU A 270 -9.58 13.08 16.32
C GLU A 270 -8.14 12.66 16.67
N LEU A 271 -7.42 13.43 17.49
CA LEU A 271 -6.07 13.11 17.97
C LEU A 271 -6.03 12.36 19.30
N ASN A 272 -7.18 11.91 19.81
CA ASN A 272 -7.29 11.12 21.03
C ASN A 272 -6.56 11.77 22.22
N GLY A 273 -6.76 13.08 22.40
CA GLY A 273 -6.15 13.88 23.46
C GLY A 273 -4.70 14.33 23.23
N LEU A 274 -4.06 13.95 22.12
CA LEU A 274 -2.72 14.43 21.76
C LEU A 274 -2.77 15.81 21.08
N SER A 275 -1.74 16.63 21.29
CA SER A 275 -1.51 17.83 20.48
C SER A 275 -0.83 17.46 19.16
N VAL A 276 -0.91 18.36 18.17
CA VAL A 276 -0.19 18.20 16.89
C VAL A 276 1.31 18.02 17.12
N ASP A 277 1.90 18.84 18.00
CA ASP A 277 3.34 18.79 18.29
C ASP A 277 3.74 17.47 18.99
N ALA A 278 2.88 16.93 19.87
CA ALA A 278 3.10 15.62 20.48
C ALA A 278 3.09 14.48 19.45
N VAL A 279 2.24 14.57 18.41
CA VAL A 279 2.22 13.60 17.31
C VAL A 279 3.45 13.72 16.42
N LEU A 280 3.90 14.95 16.15
CA LEU A 280 5.09 15.22 15.34
C LEU A 280 6.41 14.94 16.07
N GLY A 281 6.37 14.83 17.41
CA GLY A 281 7.57 14.68 18.23
C GLY A 281 8.42 15.94 18.29
N THR A 282 7.79 17.12 18.17
CA THR A 282 8.43 18.45 18.17
C THR A 282 8.11 19.25 19.42
#